data_AF-A0A160DXB1-F1
#
_entry.id   AF-A0A160DXB1-F1
#
_cell.length_a   1.000
_cell.length_b   1.000
_cell.length_c   1.000
_cell.angle_alpha   90.00
_cell.angle_beta   90.00
_cell.angle_gamma   90.00
#
_symmetry.space_group_name_H-M   'P 1'
#
loop_
_entity.id
_entity.type
_entity.pdbx_description
1 polymer ?
#
loop_
_entity_poly.entity_id
_entity_poly.type
_entity_poly.pdbx_seq_one_letter_code
_entity_poly.pdbx_strand_id
1 'polypeptide(L)'
;MDVLVSYADPATGEWALVGTLSFPALTHAWLHEGRAPTPEESLPKRAITLPTGEAIEIGLVHDAATGQTNLFVFEAAQQTLLLMASGFQCAIFQTRQGHVLQVASG
;
A
#
# COMPACT_ATOMS: atom_id res chain seq x y z
N MET A 1 -6.63 -0.26 -12.26
CA MET A 1 -7.48 -0.26 -11.04
C MET A 1 -6.81 0.66 -10.06
N ASP A 2 -7.49 1.69 -9.57
CA ASP A 2 -6.87 2.58 -8.59
C ASP A 2 -7.13 2.05 -7.18
N VAL A 3 -6.19 2.29 -6.28
CA VAL A 3 -6.31 1.99 -4.85
C VAL A 3 -6.17 3.30 -4.11
N LEU A 4 -7.22 3.67 -3.40
CA LEU A 4 -7.31 4.90 -2.63
C LEU A 4 -6.85 4.62 -1.20
N VAL A 5 -6.04 5.53 -0.66
CA VAL A 5 -5.54 5.48 0.70
C VAL A 5 -6.10 6.70 1.42
N SER A 6 -6.94 6.45 2.41
CA SER A 6 -7.58 7.47 3.22
C SER A 6 -7.10 7.38 4.66
N TYR A 7 -6.88 8.53 5.28
CA TYR A 7 -6.48 8.69 6.67
C TYR A 7 -7.68 9.18 7.49
N ALA A 8 -7.95 8.55 8.63
CA ALA A 8 -8.94 9.06 9.58
C ALA A 8 -8.30 10.18 10.39
N ASP A 9 -8.74 11.41 10.16
CA ASP A 9 -8.26 12.58 10.90
C ASP A 9 -8.84 12.56 12.32
N PRO A 10 -8.02 12.39 13.37
CA PRO A 10 -8.50 12.34 14.74
C PRO A 10 -8.97 13.71 15.25
N ALA A 11 -8.53 14.81 14.63
CA ALA A 11 -8.92 16.16 15.04
C ALA A 11 -10.34 16.52 14.56
N THR A 12 -10.72 16.05 13.37
CA THR A 12 -12.01 16.37 12.74
C THR A 12 -13.00 15.20 12.74
N GLY A 13 -12.50 13.96 12.85
CA GLY A 13 -13.28 12.73 12.71
C GLY A 13 -13.60 12.36 11.26
N GLU A 14 -13.08 13.12 10.28
CA GLU A 14 -13.34 12.89 8.85
C GLU A 14 -12.27 12.02 8.20
N TRP A 15 -12.62 11.39 7.08
CA TRP A 15 -11.66 10.67 6.24
C TRP A 15 -11.08 11.61 5.19
N ALA A 16 -9.75 11.69 5.11
CA ALA A 16 -9.03 12.47 4.11
C ALA A 16 -8.27 11.55 3.16
N LEU A 17 -8.42 11.75 1.84
CA LEU A 17 -7.60 11.04 0.85
C LEU A 17 -6.15 11.53 0.94
N VAL A 18 -5.22 10.62 1.24
CA VAL A 18 -3.79 10.91 1.40
C VAL A 18 -2.93 10.30 0.30
N GLY A 19 -3.48 9.37 -0.48
CA GLY A 19 -2.76 8.79 -1.60
C GLY A 19 -3.64 7.98 -2.54
N THR A 20 -3.13 7.82 -3.76
CA THR A 20 -3.71 6.92 -4.76
C THR A 20 -2.59 6.06 -5.33
N LEU A 21 -2.82 4.76 -5.47
CA LEU A 21 -1.92 3.84 -6.16
C LEU A 21 -2.66 3.28 -7.37
N SER A 22 -2.17 3.57 -8.57
CA SER A 22 -2.75 3.00 -9.78
C SER A 22 -2.14 1.64 -10.07
N PHE A 23 -2.97 0.62 -10.21
CA PHE A 23 -2.60 -0.72 -10.65
C PHE A 23 -2.71 -0.87 -12.18
N PRO A 24 -1.72 -1.51 -12.84
CA PRO A 24 -0.45 -1.96 -12.25
C PRO A 24 0.44 -0.75 -11.96
N ALA A 25 0.92 -0.65 -10.72
CA ALA A 25 1.91 0.34 -10.33
C ALA A 25 3.25 -0.18 -10.85
N LEU A 26 3.46 -0.06 -12.17
CA LEU A 26 4.53 -0.73 -12.91
C LEU A 26 4.37 -2.25 -12.89
N THR A 27 3.97 -2.85 -14.02
CA THR A 27 4.50 -4.19 -14.32
C THR A 27 6.02 -4.05 -14.26
N HIS A 28 6.69 -4.87 -13.46
CA HIS A 28 8.15 -4.99 -13.44
C HIS A 28 8.66 -5.26 -14.87
N ALA A 29 8.83 -4.22 -15.68
CA ALA A 29 9.59 -4.28 -16.91
C ALA A 29 11.04 -4.21 -16.46
N TRP A 30 11.60 -5.40 -16.25
CA TRP A 30 12.99 -5.63 -15.91
C TRP A 30 13.91 -4.76 -16.78
N LEU A 31 14.52 -3.74 -16.18
CA LEU A 31 15.56 -2.92 -16.81
C LEU A 31 16.60 -2.51 -15.76
N HIS A 32 17.12 -3.51 -15.07
CA HIS A 32 18.42 -3.40 -14.41
C HIS A 32 19.33 -4.47 -14.98
N GLU A 33 20.46 -4.02 -15.50
CA GLU A 33 21.53 -4.77 -16.17
C GLU A 33 22.02 -5.95 -15.30
N GLY A 34 21.37 -7.11 -15.39
CA GLY A 34 21.92 -8.40 -14.95
C GLY A 34 21.99 -8.67 -13.44
N ARG A 35 21.29 -7.92 -12.56
CA ARG A 35 21.20 -8.24 -11.12
C ARG A 35 19.78 -8.66 -10.73
N ALA A 36 19.67 -9.78 -10.00
CA ALA A 36 18.43 -10.18 -9.33
C ALA A 36 18.12 -9.20 -8.18
N PRO A 37 16.92 -8.60 -8.12
CA PRO A 37 16.54 -7.73 -7.01
C PRO A 37 16.48 -8.53 -5.72
N THR A 38 16.80 -7.90 -4.60
CA THR A 38 16.49 -8.48 -3.28
C THR A 38 14.96 -8.49 -3.07
N PRO A 39 14.41 -9.37 -2.22
CA PRO A 39 12.97 -9.44 -1.97
C PRO A 39 12.33 -8.12 -1.48
N GLU A 40 13.12 -7.24 -0.88
CA GLU A 40 12.70 -5.92 -0.41
C GLU A 40 12.71 -4.86 -1.54
N GLU A 41 13.58 -5.04 -2.54
CA GLU A 41 13.65 -4.22 -3.76
C GLU A 41 12.66 -4.68 -4.84
N SER A 42 12.03 -5.86 -4.68
CA SER A 42 11.20 -6.49 -5.72
C SER A 42 9.72 -6.13 -5.67
N LEU A 43 9.26 -5.41 -4.64
CA LEU A 43 7.87 -5.02 -4.47
C LEU A 43 7.67 -3.54 -4.87
N PRO A 44 6.77 -3.23 -5.82
CA PRO A 44 6.43 -1.86 -6.12
C PRO A 44 5.80 -1.22 -4.88
N LYS A 45 6.43 -0.17 -4.37
CA LYS A 45 6.00 0.56 -3.18
C LYS A 45 5.87 2.05 -3.48
N ARG A 46 4.91 2.68 -2.82
CA ARG A 46 4.69 4.13 -2.87
C ARG A 46 4.73 4.68 -1.46
N ALA A 47 5.62 5.65 -1.24
CA ALA A 47 5.64 6.42 -0.01
C ALA A 47 4.42 7.36 0.04
N ILE A 48 3.78 7.42 1.20
CA ILE A 48 2.67 8.33 1.51
C ILE A 48 3.05 9.03 2.81
N THR A 49 2.97 10.35 2.80
CA THR A 49 3.14 11.18 4.00
C THR A 49 1.77 11.52 4.54
N LEU A 50 1.51 11.13 5.78
CA LEU A 50 0.29 11.46 6.50
C LEU A 50 0.28 12.93 6.93
N PRO A 51 -0.90 13.53 7.20
CA PRO A 51 -0.99 14.91 7.71
C PRO A 51 -0.19 15.14 9.00
N THR A 52 0.05 14.10 9.77
CA THR A 52 0.88 14.11 10.99
C THR A 52 2.38 14.23 10.71
N GLY A 53 2.81 14.10 9.45
CA GLY A 53 4.22 14.01 9.04
C GLY A 53 4.78 12.59 9.08
N GLU A 54 4.02 11.60 9.55
CA GLU A 54 4.41 10.19 9.48
C GLU A 54 4.50 9.72 8.03
N ALA A 55 5.57 9.02 7.67
CA ALA A 55 5.74 8.40 6.36
C ALA A 55 5.47 6.89 6.45
N ILE A 56 4.60 6.41 5.58
CA ILE A 56 4.32 4.99 5.38
C ILE A 56 4.63 4.63 3.93
N GLU A 57 5.01 3.37 3.66
CA GLU A 57 5.06 2.87 2.29
C GLU A 57 3.97 1.83 2.08
N ILE A 58 3.33 1.87 0.91
CA ILE A 58 2.29 0.92 0.55
C ILE A 58 2.67 0.24 -0.76
N GLY A 59 2.56 -1.08 -0.79
CA GLY A 59 2.80 -1.90 -1.99
C GLY A 59 1.59 -2.76 -2.36
N LEU A 60 1.45 -3.04 -3.65
CA LEU A 60 0.37 -3.87 -4.20
C LEU A 60 0.97 -4.93 -5.10
N VAL A 61 0.58 -6.19 -4.90
CA VAL A 61 0.98 -7.31 -5.75
C VAL A 61 -0.25 -8.07 -6.19
N HIS A 62 -0.45 -8.15 -7.50
CA HIS A 62 -1.46 -9.03 -8.07
C HIS A 62 -0.82 -10.36 -8.49
N ASP A 63 -1.33 -11.45 -7.96
CA ASP A 63 -0.99 -12.79 -8.38
C ASP A 63 -1.96 -13.22 -9.50
N ALA A 64 -1.45 -13.24 -10.74
CA ALA A 64 -2.23 -13.62 -11.91
C ALA A 64 -2.65 -15.11 -11.92
N ALA A 65 -1.95 -15.98 -11.18
CA ALA A 65 -2.28 -17.40 -11.12
C ALA A 65 -3.47 -17.67 -10.19
N THR A 66 -3.59 -16.89 -9.10
CA THR A 66 -4.67 -17.03 -8.11
C THR A 66 -5.75 -15.95 -8.23
N GLY A 67 -5.51 -14.90 -9.00
CA GLY A 67 -6.37 -13.73 -9.13
C GLY A 67 -6.41 -12.84 -7.88
N GLN A 68 -5.51 -13.07 -6.91
CA GLN A 68 -5.49 -12.34 -5.64
C GLN A 68 -4.65 -11.06 -5.74
N THR A 69 -5.03 -10.02 -4.99
CA THR A 69 -4.29 -8.75 -4.92
C THR A 69 -3.86 -8.46 -3.49
N ASN A 70 -2.60 -8.73 -3.17
CA ASN A 70 -2.05 -8.52 -1.84
C ASN A 70 -1.64 -7.07 -1.62
N LEU A 71 -1.98 -6.53 -0.45
CA LEU A 71 -1.61 -5.20 0.01
C LEU A 71 -0.52 -5.31 1.08
N PHE A 72 0.53 -4.51 0.95
CA PHE A 72 1.64 -4.46 1.89
C PHE A 72 1.72 -3.05 2.46
N VAL A 73 1.85 -2.94 3.78
CA VAL A 73 2.11 -1.66 4.45
C VAL A 73 3.45 -1.78 5.17
N PHE A 74 4.36 -0.85 4.92
CA PHE A 74 5.69 -0.82 5.50
C PHE A 74 5.84 0.42 6.38
N GLU A 75 6.32 0.21 7.60
CA GLU A 75 6.53 1.26 8.60
C GLU A 75 7.92 1.12 9.20
N ALA A 76 8.77 2.14 9.05
CA ALA A 76 10.08 2.21 9.72
C ALA A 76 10.89 0.89 9.68
N ALA A 77 10.97 0.27 8.49
CA ALA A 77 11.63 -1.02 8.21
C ALA A 77 10.93 -2.29 8.74
N GLN A 78 9.70 -2.19 9.27
CA GLN A 78 8.84 -3.34 9.56
C GLN A 78 7.67 -3.44 8.58
N GLN A 79 7.50 -4.64 8.03
CA GLN A 79 6.45 -4.97 7.08
C GLN A 79 5.24 -5.53 7.81
N THR A 80 4.08 -4.90 7.62
CA THR A 80 2.78 -5.46 7.97
C THR A 80 2.10 -5.90 6.68
N LEU A 81 1.82 -7.20 6.58
CA LEU A 81 1.08 -7.78 5.46
C LEU A 81 -0.42 -7.68 5.73
N LEU A 82 -1.16 -7.01 4.83
CA LEU A 82 -2.62 -7.08 4.79
C LEU A 82 -3.04 -7.87 3.55
N LEU A 83 -3.44 -9.12 3.77
CA LEU A 83 -3.98 -9.96 2.71
C LEU A 83 -5.36 -9.47 2.31
N MET A 84 -5.46 -8.69 1.23
CA MET A 84 -6.73 -8.44 0.56
C MET A 84 -6.97 -9.58 -0.42
N ALA A 85 -7.70 -10.62 0.01
CA ALA A 85 -8.12 -11.65 -0.94
C ALA A 85 -9.00 -11.05 -2.04
N SER A 86 -9.09 -11.72 -3.19
CA SER A 86 -9.96 -11.32 -4.29
C SER A 86 -11.40 -11.08 -3.79
N GLY A 87 -11.93 -9.86 -3.97
CA GLY A 87 -13.29 -9.49 -3.59
C GLY A 87 -13.41 -8.53 -2.39
N PHE A 88 -12.33 -8.27 -1.66
CA PHE A 88 -12.33 -7.22 -0.63
C PHE A 88 -12.13 -5.84 -1.26
N GLN A 89 -13.10 -4.95 -1.08
CA GLN A 89 -13.06 -3.58 -1.59
C GLN A 89 -12.32 -2.61 -0.66
N CYS A 90 -12.08 -3.01 0.59
CA CYS A 90 -11.36 -2.19 1.56
C CYS A 90 -10.64 -3.03 2.62
N ALA A 91 -9.55 -2.46 3.15
CA ALA A 91 -8.85 -2.90 4.35
C ALA A 91 -8.64 -1.68 5.26
N ILE A 92 -8.70 -1.91 6.57
CA ILE A 92 -8.39 -0.90 7.58
C ILE A 92 -7.13 -1.36 8.32
N PHE A 93 -6.21 -0.42 8.51
CA PHE A 93 -4.93 -0.63 9.18
C PHE A 93 -4.73 0.47 10.21
N GLN A 94 -4.06 0.17 11.32
CA GLN A 94 -3.64 1.15 12.30
C GLN A 94 -2.12 1.18 12.36
N THR A 95 -1.53 2.36 12.20
CA THR A 95 -0.09 2.55 12.32
C THR A 95 0.38 2.34 13.74
N ARG A 96 1.68 2.14 13.92
CA ARG A 96 2.30 2.10 15.26
C ARG A 96 2.12 3.37 16.07
N GLN A 97 2.00 4.50 15.39
CA GLN A 97 1.70 5.78 16.03
C GLN A 97 0.22 5.93 16.39
N GLY A 98 -0.61 4.92 16.10
CA GLY A 98 -2.02 4.87 16.43
C GLY A 98 -2.94 5.46 15.36
N HIS A 99 -2.40 5.87 14.21
CA HIS A 99 -3.17 6.47 13.13
C HIS A 99 -3.95 5.42 12.34
N VAL A 100 -5.20 5.70 11.98
CA VAL A 100 -6.04 4.75 11.26
C VAL A 100 -6.09 5.11 9.77
N LEU A 101 -5.91 4.09 8.94
CA LEU A 101 -5.87 4.19 7.49
C LEU A 101 -6.86 3.20 6.89
N GLN A 102 -7.54 3.64 5.84
CA GLN A 102 -8.35 2.79 4.98
C GLN A 102 -7.67 2.72 3.62
N VAL A 103 -7.50 1.51 3.11
CA VAL A 103 -7.05 1.25 1.75
C VAL A 103 -8.21 0.60 1.00
N ALA A 104 -8.65 1.20 -0.10
CA ALA A 104 -9.82 0.72 -0.84
C ALA A 104 -9.57 0.67 -2.35
N SER A 105 -10.13 -0.31 -3.03
CA SER A 105 -10.17 -0.31 -4.51
C SER A 105 -11.16 0.76 -4.98
N GLY A 106 -10.68 1.70 -5.79
CA GLY A 106 -11.51 2.68 -6.52
C GLY A 106 -12.11 2.11 -7.78
#